data_AF-A0A920S5J1-F1
#
_entry.id   AF-A0A920S5J1-F1
#
_cell.length_a   1.000
_cell.length_b   1.000
_cell.length_c   1.000
_cell.angle_alpha   90.00
_cell.angle_beta   90.00
_cell.angle_gamma   90.00
#
_symmetry.space_group_name_H-M   'P 1'
#
loop_
_entity.id
_entity.type
_entity.pdbx_description
1 polymer ?
#
loop_
_entity_poly.entity_id
_entity_poly.type
_entity_poly.pdbx_seq_one_letter_code
_entity_poly.pdbx_strand_id
1 'polypeptide(L)'
;MQLMDCPDASQHAPKRESSVNPLQALAMMNNRFLVRQSERLAKRLRHESSSLSGQVERLFELVYYRKPVPEEGRLVLALAREHGLANACRVMLNSNEFIFLN
;
A
#
# COMPACT_ATOMS: atom_id res chain seq x y z
N MET A 1 12.48 -21.09 -2.54
CA MET A 1 11.37 -20.47 -1.78
C MET A 1 10.52 -19.70 -2.80
N GLN A 2 9.43 -20.30 -3.29
CA GLN A 2 8.53 -19.65 -4.24
C GLN A 2 7.73 -18.59 -3.50
N LEU A 3 8.00 -17.32 -3.80
CA LEU A 3 7.35 -16.17 -3.17
C LEU A 3 5.94 -15.93 -3.72
N MET A 4 5.62 -16.47 -4.89
CA MET A 4 4.30 -16.42 -5.49
C MET A 4 4.01 -17.83 -5.99
N ASP A 5 2.87 -18.39 -5.61
CA ASP A 5 2.46 -19.72 -6.05
C ASP A 5 2.41 -19.72 -7.60
N CYS A 6 3.35 -20.44 -8.19
CA CYS A 6 3.41 -20.61 -9.63
C CYS A 6 2.27 -21.56 -10.01
N PRO A 7 1.43 -21.22 -11.00
CA PRO A 7 0.37 -22.10 -11.42
C PRO A 7 0.96 -23.41 -11.96
N ASP A 8 0.51 -24.54 -11.40
CA ASP A 8 0.85 -25.87 -11.91
C ASP A 8 0.08 -26.12 -13.21
N ALA A 9 0.82 -26.28 -14.31
CA ALA A 9 0.25 -26.49 -15.64
C ALA A 9 -0.45 -27.86 -15.81
N SER A 10 -0.30 -28.78 -14.86
CA SER A 10 -0.96 -30.09 -14.86
C SER A 10 -2.34 -30.07 -14.19
N GLN A 11 -2.72 -28.97 -13.55
CA GLN A 11 -4.02 -28.83 -12.91
C GLN A 11 -4.91 -27.83 -13.64
N HIS A 12 -6.16 -28.22 -13.94
CA HIS A 12 -7.21 -27.26 -14.26
C HIS A 12 -7.56 -26.48 -12.99
N ALA A 13 -6.82 -25.42 -12.70
CA ALA A 13 -7.06 -24.51 -11.59
C ALA A 13 -7.78 -23.25 -12.11
N PRO A 14 -9.13 -23.24 -12.21
CA PRO A 14 -9.89 -22.07 -12.66
C PRO A 14 -9.82 -20.90 -11.66
N LYS A 15 -9.24 -21.13 -10.47
CA LYS A 15 -9.13 -20.14 -9.40
C LYS A 15 -7.77 -20.27 -8.73
N ARG A 16 -7.07 -19.14 -8.60
CA ARG A 16 -5.81 -19.04 -7.86
C ARG A 16 -6.08 -19.36 -6.39
N GLU A 17 -5.31 -20.27 -5.80
CA GLU A 17 -5.28 -20.38 -4.34
C GLU A 17 -4.67 -19.08 -3.77
N SER A 18 -5.43 -18.38 -2.93
CA SER A 18 -4.97 -17.16 -2.28
C SER A 18 -4.36 -17.49 -0.93
N SER A 19 -3.09 -17.88 -0.93
CA SER A 19 -2.32 -17.96 0.30
C SER A 19 -1.79 -16.56 0.63
N VAL A 20 -2.32 -15.91 1.68
CA VAL A 20 -1.76 -14.65 2.20
C VAL A 20 -0.64 -15.02 3.18
N ASN A 21 0.60 -15.15 2.69
CA ASN A 21 1.73 -15.44 3.57
C ASN A 21 2.37 -14.13 4.08
N PRO A 22 2.59 -13.97 5.40
CA PRO A 22 3.34 -12.84 5.96
C PRO A 22 4.69 -12.56 5.28
N LEU A 23 5.35 -13.60 4.74
CA LEU A 23 6.60 -13.46 3.98
C LEU A 23 6.40 -12.70 2.65
N GLN A 24 5.23 -12.81 2.03
CA GLN A 24 4.89 -12.07 0.80
C GLN A 24 4.71 -10.58 1.08
N ALA A 25 3.99 -10.25 2.16
CA ALA A 25 3.84 -8.86 2.62
C ALA A 25 5.19 -8.24 2.97
N LEU A 26 6.08 -8.98 3.65
CA LEU A 26 7.43 -8.51 3.96
C LEU A 26 8.31 -8.33 2.70
N ALA A 27 8.20 -9.23 1.73
CA ALA A 27 8.94 -9.13 0.48
C ALA A 27 8.44 -7.96 -0.39
N MET A 28 7.13 -7.71 -0.43
CA MET A 28 6.55 -6.53 -1.09
C MET A 28 7.00 -5.25 -0.39
N MET A 29 6.96 -5.23 0.94
CA MET A 29 7.45 -4.10 1.72
C MET A 29 8.90 -3.78 1.32
N ASN A 30 9.81 -4.76 1.23
CA ASN A 30 11.22 -4.55 0.88
C ASN A 30 11.53 -4.49 -0.63
N ASN A 31 10.52 -4.54 -1.48
CA ASN A 31 10.73 -4.49 -2.93
C ASN A 31 11.17 -3.07 -3.36
N ARG A 32 12.32 -2.97 -4.05
CA ARG A 32 12.85 -1.70 -4.58
C ARG A 32 11.86 -0.94 -5.47
N PHE A 33 11.05 -1.67 -6.25
CA PHE A 33 10.01 -1.06 -7.06
C PHE A 33 8.99 -0.33 -6.19
N LEU A 34 8.50 -0.99 -5.13
CA LEU A 34 7.48 -0.44 -4.26
C LEU A 34 8.00 0.78 -3.51
N VAL A 35 9.23 0.70 -2.97
CA VAL A 35 9.90 1.85 -2.32
C VAL A 35 9.93 3.06 -3.27
N ARG A 36 10.36 2.86 -4.52
CA ARG A 36 10.41 3.93 -5.52
C ARG A 36 9.02 4.48 -5.87
N GLN A 37 7.99 3.64 -5.94
CA GLN A 37 6.62 4.11 -6.16
C GLN A 37 6.10 4.91 -4.97
N SER A 38 6.37 4.48 -3.74
CA SER A 38 5.99 5.21 -2.53
C SER A 38 6.64 6.60 -2.46
N GLU A 39 7.90 6.73 -2.86
CA GLU A 39 8.59 8.03 -2.96
C GLU A 39 7.96 8.94 -4.02
N ARG A 40 7.61 8.41 -5.19
CA ARG A 40 6.96 9.16 -6.26
C ARG A 40 5.55 9.61 -5.87
N LEU A 41 4.79 8.73 -5.22
CA LEU A 41 3.47 9.06 -4.68
C LEU A 41 3.57 10.16 -3.63
N ALA A 42 4.50 10.05 -2.69
CA ALA A 42 4.74 11.09 -1.70
C ALA A 42 5.15 12.43 -2.33
N LYS A 43 5.97 12.42 -3.39
CA LYS A 43 6.30 13.65 -4.14
C LYS A 43 5.06 14.26 -4.77
N ARG A 44 4.21 13.46 -5.43
CA ARG A 44 2.95 13.90 -6.02
C ARG A 44 2.03 14.53 -4.97
N LEU A 45 1.84 13.88 -3.83
CA LEU A 45 0.99 14.37 -2.75
C LEU A 45 1.47 15.73 -2.22
N ARG A 46 2.78 15.93 -2.05
CA ARG A 46 3.35 17.23 -1.66
C ARG A 46 3.09 18.35 -2.67
N HIS A 47 2.86 18.03 -3.94
CA HIS A 47 2.44 19.02 -4.95
C HIS A 47 0.94 19.27 -4.96
N GLU A 48 0.12 18.27 -4.58
CA GLU A 48 -1.34 18.38 -4.57
C GLU A 48 -1.90 19.03 -3.29
N SER A 49 -1.14 19.06 -2.19
CA SER A 49 -1.55 19.75 -0.96
C SER A 49 -0.37 20.29 -0.15
N SER A 50 -0.55 21.48 0.43
CA SER A 50 0.43 22.14 1.30
C SER A 50 0.39 21.65 2.75
N SER A 51 -0.73 21.07 3.20
CA SER A 51 -0.89 20.57 4.57
C SER A 51 -0.70 19.06 4.62
N LEU A 52 -0.09 18.57 5.70
CA LEU A 52 0.09 17.12 5.86
C LEU A 52 -1.25 16.38 5.96
N SER A 53 -2.28 17.01 6.55
CA SER A 53 -3.63 16.44 6.60
C SER A 53 -4.23 16.29 5.20
N GLY A 54 -4.13 17.32 4.36
CA GLY A 54 -4.61 17.26 2.98
C GLY A 54 -3.83 16.26 2.13
N GLN A 55 -2.52 16.09 2.39
CA GLN A 55 -1.71 15.05 1.75
C GLN A 55 -2.17 13.63 2.15
N VAL A 56 -2.53 13.43 3.42
CA VAL A 56 -3.07 12.14 3.91
C VAL A 56 -4.44 11.88 3.33
N GLU A 57 -5.36 12.86 3.35
CA GLU A 57 -6.67 12.71 2.72
C GLU A 57 -6.53 12.32 1.24
N ARG A 58 -5.65 13.00 0.51
CA ARG A 58 -5.40 12.70 -0.90
C ARG A 58 -4.78 11.33 -1.12
N LEU A 59 -3.95 10.86 -0.19
CA LEU A 59 -3.39 9.51 -0.22
C LEU A 59 -4.51 8.45 -0.14
N PHE A 60 -5.48 8.62 0.76
CA PHE A 60 -6.65 7.72 0.85
C PHE A 60 -7.47 7.74 -0.43
N GLU A 61 -7.73 8.91 -0.99
CA GLU A 61 -8.51 9.03 -2.24
C GLU A 61 -7.81 8.36 -3.42
N LEU A 62 -6.47 8.40 -3.49
CA LEU A 62 -5.71 7.79 -4.57
C LEU A 62 -5.53 6.28 -4.41
N VAL A 63 -5.42 5.78 -3.18
CA VAL A 63 -5.11 4.36 -2.91
C VAL A 63 -6.39 3.55 -2.71
N TYR A 64 -7.41 4.10 -2.05
CA TYR A 64 -8.65 3.39 -1.70
C TYR A 64 -9.91 3.99 -2.32
N TYR A 65 -9.81 5.05 -3.13
CA TYR A 65 -10.98 5.70 -3.76
C TYR A 65 -12.04 6.21 -2.77
N ARG A 66 -11.64 6.50 -1.52
CA ARG A 66 -12.52 7.07 -0.48
C ARG A 66 -11.76 8.03 0.42
N LYS A 67 -12.50 8.78 1.24
CA LYS A 67 -11.92 9.57 2.32
C LYS A 67 -11.53 8.66 3.51
N PRO A 68 -10.51 9.05 4.31
CA PRO A 68 -10.19 8.32 5.53
C PRO A 68 -11.35 8.44 6.52
N VAL A 69 -11.60 7.38 7.29
CA VAL A 69 -12.36 7.57 8.54
C VAL A 69 -11.47 8.28 9.58
N PRO A 70 -12.04 8.95 10.60
CA PRO A 70 -11.26 9.81 11.50
C PRO A 70 -10.06 9.12 12.17
N GLU A 71 -10.22 7.86 12.58
CA GLU A 71 -9.17 7.10 13.23
C GLU A 71 -8.04 6.72 12.27
N GLU A 72 -8.37 6.22 11.08
CA GLU A 72 -7.40 5.89 10.02
C GLU A 72 -6.57 7.12 9.63
N GLY A 73 -7.24 8.25 9.41
CA GLY A 73 -6.59 9.52 9.09
C GLY A 73 -5.61 9.93 10.19
N ARG A 74 -6.01 9.80 11.46
CA ARG A 74 -5.14 10.11 12.62
C ARG A 74 -3.90 9.21 12.65
N LEU A 75 -4.07 7.90 12.44
CA LEU A 75 -2.97 6.93 12.46
C LEU A 75 -1.98 7.18 11.32
N VAL A 76 -2.47 7.37 10.09
CA VAL A 76 -1.61 7.63 8.93
C VAL A 76 -0.93 8.99 9.04
N LEU A 77 -1.61 10.00 9.61
CA LEU A 77 -1.00 11.30 9.89
C LEU A 77 0.14 11.19 10.91
N ALA A 78 -0.06 10.42 12.00
CA ALA A 78 0.99 10.17 12.98
C ALA A 78 2.19 9.46 12.34
N LEU A 79 1.93 8.40 11.57
CA LEU A 79 2.95 7.66 10.82
C LEU A 79 3.73 8.57 9.86
N ALA A 80 3.03 9.44 9.12
CA ALA A 80 3.65 10.37 8.18
C ALA A 80 4.48 11.45 8.88
N ARG A 81 4.12 11.85 10.11
CA ARG A 81 4.92 12.79 10.92
C ARG A 81 6.18 12.13 11.46
N GLU A 82 6.08 10.91 11.96
CA GLU A 82 7.18 10.21 12.60
C GLU A 82 8.20 9.66 11.61
N HIS A 83 7.71 9.05 10.51
CA HIS A 83 8.55 8.34 9.55
C HIS A 83 8.52 8.94 8.14
N GLY A 84 7.79 10.02 7.92
CA GLY A 84 7.69 10.70 6.63
C GLY A 84 6.64 10.11 5.70
N LEU A 85 6.19 10.95 4.76
CA LEU A 85 5.09 10.63 3.84
C LEU A 85 5.38 9.44 2.91
N ALA A 86 6.64 9.22 2.52
CA ALA A 86 7.01 8.07 1.69
C ALA A 86 6.78 6.73 2.42
N ASN A 87 7.05 6.68 3.72
CA ASN A 87 6.78 5.48 4.50
C ASN A 87 5.29 5.27 4.73
N ALA A 88 4.52 6.36 4.93
CA ALA A 88 3.06 6.27 4.96
C ALA A 88 2.49 5.70 3.64
N CYS A 89 2.96 6.19 2.48
CA CYS A 89 2.60 5.64 1.18
C CYS A 89 2.96 4.14 1.06
N ARG A 90 4.14 3.75 1.55
CA ARG A 90 4.60 2.35 1.51
C ARG A 90 3.71 1.43 2.34
N VAL A 91 3.31 1.85 3.54
CA VAL A 91 2.39 1.09 4.39
C VAL A 91 1.03 0.93 3.71
N MET A 92 0.47 2.01 3.17
CA MET A 92 -0.84 1.96 2.51
C MET A 92 -0.84 1.10 1.24
N LEU A 93 0.23 1.14 0.44
CA LEU A 93 0.38 0.26 -0.73
C LEU A 93 0.64 -1.21 -0.38
N ASN A 94 0.92 -1.54 0.89
CA ASN A 94 1.02 -2.91 1.39
C ASN A 94 -0.20 -3.33 2.22
N SER A 95 -1.24 -2.49 2.33
CA SER A 95 -2.41 -2.84 3.10
C SER A 95 -3.27 -3.87 2.37
N ASN A 96 -4.05 -4.63 3.13
CA ASN A 96 -5.01 -5.57 2.55
C ASN A 96 -6.03 -4.85 1.66
N GLU A 97 -6.45 -3.64 2.03
CA GLU A 97 -7.43 -2.85 1.27
C GLU A 97 -6.88 -2.40 -0.11
N PHE A 98 -5.56 -2.24 -0.26
CA PHE A 98 -4.96 -1.99 -1.56
C PHE A 98 -4.73 -3.27 -2.37
N ILE A 99 -4.26 -4.34 -1.70
CA ILE A 99 -3.85 -5.58 -2.37
C ILE A 99 -5.06 -6.41 -2.82
N PHE A 100 -6.15 -6.39 -2.07
CA PHE A 100 -7.33 -7.22 -2.31
C PHE A 100 -8.54 -6.35 -2.64
N LEU A 101 -9.24 -6.71 -3.72
CA LEU A 101 -10.59 -6.24 -3.99
C LEU A 101 -11.53 -7.11 -3.17
N ASN A 102 -12.15 -6.53 -2.14
CA ASN A 102 -13.22 -7.19 -1.39
C ASN A 102 -14.55 -7.10 -2.13
#